data_AF-A0A1Q7TDS8-F1
#
_entry.id   AF-A0A1Q7TDS8-F1
#
_cell.length_a   1.000
_cell.length_b   1.000
_cell.length_c   1.000
_cell.angle_alpha   90.00
_cell.angle_beta   90.00
_cell.angle_gamma   90.00
#
_symmetry.space_group_name_H-M   'P 1'
#
loop_
_entity.id
_entity.type
_entity.pdbx_description
1 polymer ?
#
loop_
_entity_poly.entity_id
_entity_poly.type
_entity_poly.pdbx_seq_one_letter_code
_entity_poly.pdbx_strand_id
1 'polypeptide(L)'
;MPNPTADTVKKWYNQHYAAKGLQTMRPAAAYPVFLDLLGASAGSRLLDVSCGAGSLLAAAHARGVESVGVDLSDEAVRLAKRVTPTAVVAVGAGEALAFRTGTFDYVTCLGSLEHFLDMGRGLAEMKRVAKPTARFCTSSRIAGTRCAGARLAPAAHSVS
;
A
#
# COMPACT_ATOMS: atom_id res chain seq x y z
N MET A 1 -14.65 23.77 7.41
CA MET A 1 -13.77 22.97 8.30
C MET A 1 -12.33 23.24 7.88
N PRO A 2 -11.36 23.34 8.81
CA PRO A 2 -9.96 23.45 8.44
C PRO A 2 -9.52 22.22 7.65
N ASN A 3 -8.54 22.39 6.76
CA ASN A 3 -7.95 21.28 6.03
C ASN A 3 -7.26 20.31 7.00
N PRO A 4 -7.29 18.99 6.73
CA PRO A 4 -6.63 18.01 7.57
C PRO A 4 -5.12 18.26 7.63
N THR A 5 -4.53 18.03 8.80
CA THR A 5 -3.08 18.02 9.06
C THR A 5 -2.59 16.60 9.33
N ALA A 6 -1.29 16.38 9.27
CA ALA A 6 -0.70 15.05 9.52
C ALA A 6 -1.10 14.50 10.89
N ASP A 7 -1.11 15.34 11.92
CA ASP A 7 -1.50 14.96 13.28
C ASP A 7 -2.98 14.58 13.37
N THR A 8 -3.86 15.31 12.67
CA THR A 8 -5.30 14.97 12.66
C THR A 8 -5.57 13.65 11.94
N VAL A 9 -4.86 13.39 10.84
CA VAL A 9 -4.96 12.13 10.09
C VAL A 9 -4.41 10.98 10.93
N LYS A 10 -3.23 11.15 11.54
CA LYS A 10 -2.62 10.19 12.45
C LYS A 10 -3.55 9.83 13.61
N LYS A 11 -4.12 10.84 14.27
CA LYS A 11 -5.06 10.66 15.37
C LYS A 11 -6.27 9.84 14.94
N TRP A 12 -6.83 10.13 13.77
CA TRP A 12 -7.98 9.38 13.24
C TRP A 12 -7.63 7.91 12.99
N TYR A 13 -6.50 7.62 12.34
CA TYR A 13 -6.09 6.24 12.09
C TYR A 13 -5.75 5.48 13.37
N ASN A 14 -5.12 6.12 14.35
CA ASN A 14 -4.90 5.50 15.66
C ASN A 14 -6.22 5.06 16.30
N GLN A 15 -7.25 5.91 16.28
CA GLN A 15 -8.58 5.57 16.78
C GLN A 15 -9.23 4.46 15.96
N HIS A 16 -9.11 4.50 14.64
CA HIS A 16 -9.68 3.51 13.72
C HIS A 16 -9.10 2.11 13.97
N TYR A 17 -7.76 1.99 14.06
CA TYR A 17 -7.08 0.73 14.36
C TYR A 17 -7.30 0.25 15.79
N ALA A 18 -7.34 1.15 16.78
CA ALA A 18 -7.65 0.79 18.15
C ALA A 18 -9.06 0.18 18.28
N ALA A 19 -10.05 0.75 17.56
CA ALA A 19 -11.43 0.30 17.64
C ALA A 19 -11.71 -0.99 16.84
N LYS A 20 -11.11 -1.13 15.65
CA LYS A 20 -11.45 -2.20 14.70
C LYS A 20 -10.40 -3.31 14.59
N GLY A 21 -9.19 -3.08 15.09
CA GLY A 21 -8.10 -4.06 15.04
C GLY A 21 -7.84 -4.56 13.62
N LEU A 22 -7.90 -5.88 13.41
CA LEU A 22 -7.67 -6.52 12.11
C LEU A 22 -8.85 -6.39 11.14
N GLN A 23 -10.04 -5.98 11.60
CA GLN A 23 -11.21 -5.79 10.71
C GLN A 23 -11.03 -4.61 9.74
N THR A 24 -10.00 -3.78 9.94
CA THR A 24 -9.59 -2.72 9.02
C THR A 24 -8.94 -3.26 7.75
N MET A 25 -8.47 -4.51 7.79
CA MET A 25 -7.67 -5.14 6.74
C MET A 25 -8.54 -5.95 5.78
N ARG A 26 -8.02 -6.17 4.56
CA ARG A 26 -8.55 -7.22 3.69
C ARG A 26 -8.30 -8.60 4.34
N PRO A 27 -9.06 -9.65 3.98
CA PRO A 27 -8.72 -11.01 4.38
C PRO A 27 -7.28 -11.35 4.00
N ALA A 28 -6.55 -12.04 4.88
CA ALA A 28 -5.13 -12.36 4.65
C ALA A 28 -4.89 -13.10 3.32
N ALA A 29 -5.83 -13.98 2.94
CA ALA A 29 -5.81 -14.73 1.68
C ALA A 29 -5.87 -13.85 0.42
N ALA A 30 -6.25 -12.57 0.53
CA ALA A 30 -6.29 -11.65 -0.59
C ALA A 30 -4.93 -11.02 -0.92
N TYR A 31 -3.94 -11.07 -0.02
CA TYR A 31 -2.66 -10.40 -0.23
C TYR A 31 -1.67 -11.08 -1.20
N PRO A 32 -1.63 -12.43 -1.31
CA PRO A 32 -0.76 -13.12 -2.25
C PRO A 32 -0.88 -12.64 -3.71
N VAL A 33 -2.09 -12.26 -4.16
CA VAL A 33 -2.30 -11.79 -5.54
C VAL A 33 -1.46 -10.56 -5.89
N PHE A 34 -1.22 -9.65 -4.94
CA PHE A 34 -0.40 -8.46 -5.20
C PHE A 34 1.07 -8.84 -5.40
N LEU A 35 1.55 -9.86 -4.68
CA LEU A 35 2.90 -10.38 -4.84
C LEU A 35 3.04 -11.12 -6.18
N ASP A 36 1.99 -11.81 -6.64
CA ASP A 36 1.95 -12.43 -7.97
C ASP A 36 1.98 -11.38 -9.08
N LEU A 37 1.18 -10.33 -8.96
CA LEU A 37 1.18 -9.20 -9.90
C LEU A 37 2.53 -8.47 -9.97
N LEU A 38 3.30 -8.47 -8.88
CA LEU A 38 4.65 -7.93 -8.82
C LEU A 38 5.72 -8.92 -9.31
N GLY A 39 5.37 -10.19 -9.50
CA GLY A 39 6.34 -11.27 -9.73
C GLY A 39 7.39 -11.32 -8.62
N ALA A 40 6.96 -11.13 -7.37
CA ALA A 40 7.86 -11.03 -6.23
C ALA A 40 8.53 -12.38 -5.95
N SER A 41 9.86 -12.37 -5.90
CA SER A 41 10.70 -13.56 -5.70
C SER A 41 11.50 -13.49 -4.40
N ALA A 42 11.91 -14.64 -3.87
CA ALA A 42 12.74 -14.71 -2.68
C ALA A 42 14.05 -13.89 -2.83
N GLY A 43 14.50 -13.27 -1.74
CA GLY A 43 15.71 -12.43 -1.70
C GLY A 43 15.54 -11.01 -2.25
N SER A 44 14.36 -10.67 -2.77
CA SER A 44 14.02 -9.29 -3.17
C SER A 44 13.60 -8.43 -1.98
N ARG A 45 13.63 -7.11 -2.15
CA ARG A 45 13.25 -6.14 -1.12
C ARG A 45 11.93 -5.44 -1.45
N LEU A 46 10.93 -5.59 -0.59
CA LEU A 46 9.63 -4.95 -0.72
C LEU A 46 9.43 -3.86 0.34
N LEU A 47 8.94 -2.70 -0.07
CA LEU A 47 8.39 -1.67 0.81
C LEU A 47 6.87 -1.61 0.66
N ASP A 48 6.14 -1.76 1.76
CA ASP A 48 4.71 -1.48 1.83
C ASP A 48 4.45 -0.15 2.55
N VAL A 49 3.98 0.84 1.81
CA VAL A 49 3.66 2.18 2.31
C VAL A 49 2.19 2.21 2.76
N SER A 50 1.96 2.70 3.98
CA SER A 50 0.69 2.55 4.69
C SER A 50 0.30 1.08 4.87
N CYS A 51 1.23 0.29 5.43
CA CYS A 51 1.14 -1.17 5.53
C CYS A 51 0.05 -1.69 6.48
N GLY A 52 -0.59 -0.81 7.26
CA GLY A 52 -1.62 -1.16 8.21
C GLY A 52 -1.15 -2.17 9.24
N ALA A 53 -1.93 -3.25 9.43
CA ALA A 53 -1.57 -4.35 10.33
C ALA A 53 -0.61 -5.39 9.72
N GLY A 54 0.04 -5.10 8.58
CA GLY A 54 1.15 -5.91 8.07
C GLY A 54 0.78 -7.19 7.31
N SER A 55 -0.48 -7.38 6.88
CA SER A 55 -0.90 -8.60 6.17
C SER A 55 -0.12 -8.88 4.87
N LEU A 56 0.24 -7.84 4.11
CA LEU A 56 1.08 -8.00 2.92
C LEU A 56 2.51 -8.43 3.30
N LEU A 57 3.06 -7.85 4.37
CA LEU A 57 4.37 -8.20 4.89
C LEU A 57 4.42 -9.68 5.30
N ALA A 58 3.34 -10.19 5.87
CA ALA A 58 3.22 -11.60 6.27
C ALA A 58 3.31 -12.52 5.05
N ALA A 59 2.54 -12.18 4.01
CA ALA A 59 2.53 -12.91 2.76
C ALA A 59 3.88 -12.82 2.03
N ALA A 60 4.54 -11.66 2.06
CA ALA A 60 5.85 -11.45 1.46
C ALA A 60 6.93 -12.28 2.17
N HIS A 61 6.94 -12.25 3.51
CA HIS A 61 7.85 -13.04 4.32
C HIS A 61 7.70 -14.55 4.05
N ALA A 62 6.46 -15.05 3.93
CA ALA A 62 6.19 -16.44 3.59
C ALA A 62 6.75 -16.86 2.21
N ARG A 63 7.08 -15.91 1.32
CA ARG A 63 7.73 -16.13 0.02
C ARG A 63 9.24 -15.88 0.04
N GLY A 64 9.83 -15.64 1.21
CA GLY A 64 11.25 -15.30 1.35
C GLY A 64 11.59 -13.89 0.83
N VAL A 65 10.61 -12.99 0.71
CA VAL A 65 10.84 -11.57 0.37
C VAL A 65 11.22 -10.80 1.64
N GLU A 66 12.26 -9.99 1.56
CA GLU A 66 12.64 -9.06 2.63
C GLU A 66 11.68 -7.86 2.62
N SER A 67 10.74 -7.82 3.56
CA SER A 67 9.69 -6.80 3.56
C SER A 67 9.86 -5.77 4.68
N VAL A 68 9.70 -4.50 4.32
CA VAL A 68 9.63 -3.36 5.23
C VAL A 68 8.25 -2.71 5.13
N GLY A 69 7.64 -2.36 6.25
CA GLY A 69 6.38 -1.62 6.32
C GLY A 69 6.54 -0.25 6.95
N VAL A 70 5.81 0.74 6.42
CA VAL A 70 5.64 2.04 7.07
C VAL A 70 4.16 2.35 7.19
N ASP A 71 3.73 2.84 8.34
CA ASP A 71 2.38 3.37 8.53
C ASP A 71 2.41 4.61 9.43
N LEU A 72 1.52 5.57 9.19
CA LEU A 72 1.43 6.79 10.00
C LEU A 72 0.92 6.50 11.41
N SER A 73 0.12 5.43 11.57
CA SER A 73 -0.53 5.06 12.83
C SER A 73 0.38 4.22 13.72
N ASP A 74 0.55 4.67 14.97
CA ASP A 74 1.25 3.88 15.99
C ASP A 74 0.51 2.58 16.29
N GLU A 75 -0.82 2.60 16.28
CA GLU A 75 -1.67 1.42 16.52
C GLU A 75 -1.58 0.39 15.38
N ALA A 76 -1.54 0.85 14.12
CA ALA A 76 -1.30 -0.01 12.97
C ALA A 76 0.05 -0.71 13.07
N VAL A 77 1.11 0.05 13.33
CA VAL A 77 2.47 -0.49 13.51
C VAL A 77 2.53 -1.47 14.69
N ARG A 78 1.85 -1.17 15.80
CA ARG A 78 1.75 -2.06 16.96
C ARG A 78 1.06 -3.39 16.60
N LEU A 79 0.01 -3.35 15.77
CA LEU A 79 -0.66 -4.55 15.24
C LEU A 79 0.25 -5.31 14.27
N ALA A 80 0.89 -4.62 13.32
CA ALA A 80 1.80 -5.22 12.34
C ALA A 80 2.95 -5.98 13.00
N LYS A 81 3.58 -5.41 14.03
CA LYS A 81 4.63 -6.10 14.79
C LYS A 81 4.15 -7.38 15.48
N ARG A 82 2.85 -7.50 15.78
CA ARG A 82 2.27 -8.75 16.31
C ARG A 82 1.95 -9.76 15.21
N VAL A 83 1.38 -9.30 14.10
CA VAL A 83 0.99 -10.17 12.97
C VAL A 83 2.22 -10.70 12.24
N THR A 84 3.27 -9.87 12.11
CA THR A 84 4.50 -10.18 11.41
C THR A 84 5.73 -9.80 12.26
N PRO A 85 6.07 -10.60 13.29
CA PRO A 85 7.21 -10.29 14.17
C PRO A 85 8.55 -10.22 13.45
N THR A 86 8.66 -10.87 12.27
CA THR A 86 9.88 -10.93 11.46
C THR A 86 10.02 -9.77 10.47
N ALA A 87 8.95 -9.00 10.21
CA ALA A 87 9.00 -7.85 9.31
C ALA A 87 9.52 -6.60 10.03
N VAL A 88 10.29 -5.76 9.33
CA VAL A 88 10.69 -4.46 9.85
C VAL A 88 9.54 -3.47 9.63
N VAL A 89 8.96 -2.96 10.71
CA VAL A 89 7.84 -2.00 10.64
C VAL A 89 8.13 -0.75 11.45
N ALA A 90 7.96 0.41 10.83
CA ALA A 90 8.21 1.72 11.42
C ALA A 90 7.00 2.66 11.31
N VAL A 91 6.89 3.57 12.28
CA VAL A 91 5.92 4.68 12.21
C VAL A 91 6.49 5.77 11.31
N GLY A 92 5.73 6.20 10.30
CA GLY A 92 6.17 7.24 9.37
C GLY A 92 5.10 7.61 8.34
N ALA A 93 5.24 8.80 7.75
CA ALA A 93 4.37 9.26 6.68
C ALA A 93 4.85 8.73 5.32
N GLY A 94 3.91 8.36 4.44
CA GLY A 94 4.24 7.95 3.08
C GLY A 94 4.80 9.09 2.23
N GLU A 95 4.50 10.33 2.61
CA GLU A 95 4.99 11.56 1.99
C GLU A 95 6.40 11.98 2.45
N ALA A 96 7.03 11.25 3.37
CA ALA A 96 8.39 11.51 3.84
C ALA A 96 9.05 10.22 4.35
N LEU A 97 9.58 9.42 3.42
CA LEU A 97 10.10 8.09 3.71
C LEU A 97 11.57 8.16 4.15
N ALA A 98 11.86 7.70 5.37
CA ALA A 98 13.21 7.65 5.95
C ALA A 98 14.08 6.50 5.38
N PHE A 99 14.04 6.29 4.06
CA PHE A 99 14.83 5.29 3.36
C PHE A 99 15.74 5.93 2.32
N ARG A 100 16.85 5.24 2.04
CA ARG A 100 17.77 5.61 0.97
C ARG A 100 17.10 5.49 -0.40
N THR A 101 17.49 6.37 -1.32
CA THR A 101 17.12 6.30 -2.74
C THR A 101 17.56 4.96 -3.34
N GLY A 102 16.76 4.37 -4.23
CA GLY A 102 17.16 3.18 -4.98
C GLY A 102 17.28 1.88 -4.17
N THR A 103 16.51 1.73 -3.10
CA THR A 103 16.64 0.61 -2.14
C THR A 103 15.76 -0.59 -2.49
N PHE A 104 14.52 -0.38 -2.91
CA PHE A 104 13.51 -1.44 -2.99
C PHE A 104 13.28 -1.95 -4.41
N ASP A 105 13.12 -3.26 -4.56
CA ASP A 105 12.73 -3.94 -5.81
C ASP A 105 11.23 -3.80 -6.07
N TYR A 106 10.44 -3.75 -4.99
CA TYR A 106 8.99 -3.59 -5.05
C TYR A 106 8.51 -2.52 -4.09
N VAL A 107 7.57 -1.70 -4.53
CA VAL A 107 6.94 -0.69 -3.68
C VAL A 107 5.42 -0.77 -3.81
N THR A 108 4.73 -0.93 -2.69
CA THR A 108 3.27 -1.05 -2.63
C THR A 108 2.63 0.06 -1.82
N CYS A 109 1.39 0.41 -2.16
CA CYS A 109 0.51 1.26 -1.35
C CYS A 109 -0.94 0.84 -1.62
N LEU A 110 -1.50 0.00 -0.75
CA LEU A 110 -2.72 -0.76 -1.04
C LEU A 110 -3.95 -0.23 -0.29
N GLY A 111 -4.59 0.81 -0.82
CA GLY A 111 -5.88 1.33 -0.35
C GLY A 111 -5.75 2.54 0.56
N SER A 112 -4.65 3.28 0.40
CA SER A 112 -4.28 4.41 1.27
C SER A 112 -3.83 5.65 0.51
N LEU A 113 -3.54 5.56 -0.79
CA LEU A 113 -2.95 6.66 -1.55
C LEU A 113 -3.87 7.89 -1.61
N GLU A 114 -5.19 7.65 -1.68
CA GLU A 114 -6.23 8.68 -1.63
C GLU A 114 -6.36 9.41 -0.29
N HIS A 115 -5.68 8.92 0.75
CA HIS A 115 -5.71 9.49 2.10
C HIS A 115 -4.48 10.35 2.42
N PHE A 116 -3.54 10.47 1.48
CA PHE A 116 -2.36 11.30 1.64
C PHE A 116 -2.75 12.76 1.58
N LEU A 117 -2.07 13.60 2.36
CA LEU A 117 -2.27 15.04 2.33
C LEU A 117 -1.74 15.63 1.00
N ASP A 118 -0.65 15.05 0.51
CA ASP A 118 -0.06 15.34 -0.79
C ASP A 118 0.29 14.03 -1.49
N MET A 119 -0.66 13.56 -2.31
CA MET A 119 -0.49 12.35 -3.11
C MET A 119 0.71 12.44 -4.06
N GLY A 120 0.98 13.63 -4.63
CA GLY A 120 2.10 13.84 -5.55
C GLY A 120 3.44 13.64 -4.85
N ARG A 121 3.58 14.20 -3.64
CA ARG A 121 4.76 14.00 -2.79
C ARG A 121 4.91 12.54 -2.37
N GLY A 122 3.83 11.86 -1.99
CA GLY A 122 3.86 10.43 -1.68
C GLY A 122 4.37 9.58 -2.85
N LEU A 123 3.84 9.79 -4.05
CA LEU A 123 4.31 9.10 -5.25
C LEU A 123 5.77 9.43 -5.58
N ALA A 124 6.20 10.67 -5.38
CA ALA A 124 7.59 11.07 -5.57
C ALA A 124 8.54 10.36 -4.59
N GLU A 125 8.16 10.25 -3.31
CA GLU A 125 8.93 9.52 -2.30
C GLU A 125 8.98 8.01 -2.60
N MET A 126 7.85 7.40 -2.96
CA MET A 126 7.79 6.01 -3.40
C MET A 126 8.73 5.75 -4.59
N LYS A 127 8.73 6.65 -5.58
CA LYS A 127 9.63 6.57 -6.73
C LYS A 127 11.10 6.74 -6.32
N ARG A 128 11.39 7.67 -5.42
CA ARG A 128 12.76 7.94 -4.96
C ARG A 128 13.38 6.72 -4.28
N VAL A 129 12.66 6.08 -3.37
CA VAL A 129 13.19 4.93 -2.62
C VAL A 129 13.23 3.64 -3.45
N ALA A 130 12.56 3.60 -4.59
CA ALA A 130 12.54 2.46 -5.49
C ALA A 130 13.81 2.40 -6.36
N LYS A 131 14.28 1.18 -6.66
CA LYS A 131 15.27 0.95 -7.71
C LYS A 131 14.73 1.38 -9.09
N PRO A 132 15.59 1.71 -10.06
CA PRO A 132 15.14 2.05 -11.43
C PRO A 132 14.30 0.97 -12.10
N THR A 133 14.53 -0.31 -11.77
CA THR A 133 13.81 -1.47 -12.31
C THR A 133 12.65 -1.93 -11.42
N ALA A 134 12.32 -1.16 -10.38
CA ALA A 134 11.33 -1.58 -9.41
C ALA A 134 9.93 -1.66 -10.01
N ARG A 135 9.13 -2.59 -9.50
CA ARG A 135 7.71 -2.71 -9.84
C ARG A 135 6.86 -2.11 -8.73
N PHE A 136 5.80 -1.42 -9.13
CA PHE A 136 4.88 -0.76 -8.22
C PHE A 136 3.52 -1.46 -8.26
N CYS A 137 2.88 -1.60 -7.11
CA CYS A 137 1.48 -2.02 -7.03
C CYS A 137 0.73 -1.10 -6.07
N THR A 138 -0.18 -0.30 -6.62
CA THR A 138 -1.04 0.58 -5.83
C THR A 138 -2.50 0.21 -6.04
N SER A 139 -3.31 0.42 -5.01
CA SER A 139 -4.76 0.38 -5.13
C SER A 139 -5.35 1.58 -4.42
N SER A 140 -6.37 2.20 -4.99
CA SER A 140 -7.13 3.25 -4.33
C SER A 140 -8.61 2.94 -4.39
N ARG A 141 -9.36 3.39 -3.40
CA ARG A 141 -10.82 3.38 -3.44
C ARG A 141 -11.28 4.60 -4.22
N ILE A 142 -11.73 4.38 -5.44
CA ILE A 142 -12.44 5.43 -6.20
C ILE A 142 -13.85 5.51 -5.62
N ALA A 143 -14.14 6.56 -4.85
CA ALA A 143 -15.51 6.90 -4.51
C ALA A 143 -16.22 7.37 -5.79
N GLY A 144 -17.00 6.49 -6.43
CA GLY A 144 -17.99 6.93 -7.44
C GLY A 144 -17.99 6.25 -8.81
N THR A 145 -17.14 5.27 -9.12
CA THR A 145 -17.31 4.50 -10.37
C THR A 145 -18.39 3.43 -10.19
N ARG A 146 -19.64 3.77 -10.54
CA ARG A 146 -20.45 2.77 -11.25
C ARG A 146 -19.59 2.34 -12.44
N CYS A 147 -19.37 1.05 -12.63
CA CYS A 147 -18.86 0.55 -13.89
C CYS A 147 -19.76 1.11 -15.00
N ALA A 148 -19.29 2.15 -15.69
CA ALA A 148 -19.76 2.42 -17.03
C ALA A 148 -19.25 1.23 -17.83
N GLY A 149 -20.11 0.21 -17.98
CA GLY A 149 -19.86 -0.89 -18.87
C GLY A 149 -19.45 -0.29 -20.21
N ALA A 150 -18.22 -0.59 -20.64
CA ALA A 150 -17.83 -0.38 -22.01
C ALA A 150 -18.83 -1.19 -22.86
N ARG A 151 -19.86 -0.51 -23.40
CA ARG A 151 -20.57 -1.03 -24.55
C ARG A 151 -19.52 -1.11 -25.65
N LEU A 152 -19.11 -2.33 -25.98
CA LEU A 152 -18.58 -2.63 -27.29
C LEU A 152 -19.63 -2.14 -28.29
N ALA A 153 -19.31 -1.06 -29.01
CA ALA A 153 -20.07 -0.71 -30.19
C ALA A 153 -19.90 -1.85 -31.21
N PRO A 154 -20.97 -2.32 -31.89
CA PRO A 154 -20.80 -3.28 -32.96
C PRO A 154 -20.06 -2.59 -34.12
N ALA A 155 -19.00 -3.23 -34.60
CA ALA A 155 -18.33 -2.82 -35.83
C ALA A 155 -19.33 -2.96 -36.99
N ALA A 156 -19.67 -1.84 -37.62
CA ALA A 156 -20.36 -1.85 -38.91
C ALA A 156 -19.37 -2.32 -39.97
N HIS A 157 -19.50 -3.57 -40.41
CA HIS A 157 -18.97 -4.00 -41.69
C HIS A 157 -20.05 -3.83 -42.74
N SER A 158 -19.92 -2.75 -43.52
CA SER A 158 -20.52 -2.68 -44.85
C SER A 158 -19.67 -3.50 -45.81
N VAL A 159 -20.22 -4.59 -46.33
CA VAL A 159 -19.76 -5.21 -47.57
C VAL A 159 -20.98 -5.32 -48.46
N SER A 160 -20.89 -4.57 -49.57
CA SER A 160 -21.61 -4.60 -50.86
C SER A 160 -23.05 -5.10 -50.91
#